data_AF-A0A7T8KHU4-F1
#
_entry.id   AF-A0A7T8KHU4-F1
#
_cell.length_a   1.000
_cell.length_b   1.000
_cell.length_c   1.000
_cell.angle_alpha   90.00
_cell.angle_beta   90.00
_cell.angle_gamma   90.00
#
_symmetry.space_group_name_H-M   'P 1'
#
loop_
_entity.id
_entity.type
_entity.pdbx_description
1 polymer ?
#
loop_
_entity_poly.entity_id
_entity_poly.type
_entity_poly.pdbx_seq_one_letter_code
_entity_poly.pdbx_strand_id
1 'polypeptide(L)'
;MTAFGMDCVPRISRAQVFDALSSMSNISGYRAVVEASNHFGRFFTGQITAAGKVPPAKVLVIGGGVAGLAAVGQARNMGQLCEPLM
;
A
#
# COMPACT_ATOMS: atom_id res chain seq x y z
N MET A 1 5.70 4.61 38.25
CA MET A 1 5.29 5.12 36.93
C MET A 1 4.38 4.09 36.30
N THR A 2 3.22 4.49 35.78
CA THR A 2 2.31 3.62 35.01
C THR A 2 2.46 3.96 33.53
N ALA A 3 2.53 2.94 32.67
CA ALA A 3 2.68 3.09 31.22
C ALA A 3 1.72 2.13 30.50
N PHE A 4 1.25 2.53 29.32
CA PHE A 4 0.37 1.72 28.47
C PHE A 4 1.08 1.40 27.15
N GLY A 5 1.10 0.13 26.77
CA GLY A 5 1.64 -0.33 25.49
C GLY A 5 0.62 -0.16 24.37
N MET A 6 0.98 0.59 23.32
CA MET A 6 0.13 0.81 22.14
C MET A 6 0.05 -0.41 21.22
N ASP A 7 0.98 -1.34 21.37
CA ASP A 7 0.99 -2.66 20.73
C ASP A 7 -0.02 -3.63 21.36
N CYS A 8 -0.34 -3.44 22.65
CA CYS A 8 -1.28 -4.26 23.41
C CYS A 8 -2.74 -3.82 23.27
N VAL A 9 -3.05 -2.87 22.38
CA VAL A 9 -4.43 -2.41 22.16
C VAL A 9 -5.27 -3.56 21.60
N PRO A 10 -6.38 -3.97 22.26
CA PRO A 10 -7.19 -5.08 21.81
C PRO A 10 -7.86 -4.75 20.47
N ARG A 11 -7.83 -5.70 19.53
CA ARG A 11 -8.43 -5.55 18.19
C ARG A 11 -9.95 -5.71 18.22
N ILE A 12 -10.63 -4.76 18.85
CA ILE A 12 -12.10 -4.68 18.94
C ILE A 12 -12.60 -3.38 18.34
N SER A 13 -13.85 -3.35 17.87
CA SER A 13 -14.44 -2.20 17.13
C SER A 13 -14.28 -0.86 17.87
N ARG A 14 -14.56 -0.82 19.18
CA ARG A 14 -14.43 0.40 20.00
C ARG A 14 -12.99 0.91 20.19
N ALA A 15 -12.00 0.04 20.01
CA ALA A 15 -10.59 0.37 20.20
C ALA A 15 -9.86 0.65 18.87
N GLN A 16 -10.54 0.53 17.72
CA GLN A 16 -9.95 0.74 16.39
C GLN A 16 -9.30 2.11 16.23
N VAL A 17 -9.88 3.16 16.83
CA VAL A 17 -9.33 4.53 16.79
C VAL A 17 -7.98 4.64 17.49
N PHE A 18 -7.69 3.74 18.42
CA PHE A 18 -6.44 3.70 19.18
C PHE A 18 -5.44 2.66 18.66
N ASP A 19 -5.78 1.93 17.59
CA ASP A 19 -4.89 0.91 17.01
C ASP A 19 -3.76 1.57 16.21
N ALA A 20 -2.64 1.78 16.89
CA ALA A 20 -1.43 2.33 16.30
C ALA A 20 -0.80 1.37 15.27
N LEU A 21 -0.91 0.05 15.46
CA LEU A 21 -0.32 -0.94 14.55
C LEU A 21 -1.03 -0.92 13.20
N SER A 22 -2.35 -0.86 13.19
CA SER A 22 -3.13 -0.73 11.96
C SER A 22 -2.86 0.59 11.26
N SER A 23 -2.75 1.70 12.00
CA SER A 23 -2.40 3.01 11.45
C SER A 23 -1.02 3.01 10.77
N MET A 24 0.00 2.47 11.44
CA MET A 24 1.36 2.40 10.88
C MET A 24 1.44 1.42 9.70
N SER A 25 0.67 0.31 9.74
CA SER A 25 0.57 -0.64 8.63
C SER A 25 -0.03 0.01 7.37
N ASN A 26 -1.03 0.87 7.53
CA ASN A 26 -1.60 1.60 6.40
C ASN A 26 -0.58 2.55 5.76
N ILE A 27 0.15 3.32 6.59
CA ILE A 27 1.20 4.24 6.12
C ILE A 27 2.33 3.48 5.43
N SER A 28 2.76 2.33 5.99
CA SER A 28 3.83 1.53 5.39
C SER A 28 3.42 0.95 4.05
N GLY A 29 2.17 0.50 3.89
CA GLY A 29 1.63 0.05 2.61
C GLY A 29 1.65 1.12 1.53
N TYR A 30 1.21 2.34 1.87
CA TYR A 30 1.30 3.50 0.96
C TYR A 30 2.76 3.82 0.60
N ARG A 31 3.64 3.91 1.61
CA ARG A 31 5.05 4.26 1.41
C ARG A 31 5.79 3.23 0.57
N ALA A 32 5.48 1.94 0.73
CA ALA A 32 6.09 0.87 -0.05
C ALA A 32 5.87 1.05 -1.56
N VAL A 33 4.67 1.47 -1.97
CA VAL A 33 4.36 1.73 -3.38
C VAL A 33 5.09 2.97 -3.90
N VAL A 34 5.17 4.04 -3.09
CA VAL A 34 5.92 5.25 -3.45
C VAL A 34 7.41 4.94 -3.62
N GLU A 35 8.00 4.18 -2.70
CA GLU A 35 9.41 3.79 -2.79
C GLU A 35 9.66 2.89 -4.01
N ALA A 36 8.76 1.94 -4.27
CA ALA A 36 8.81 1.12 -5.48
C ALA A 36 8.74 1.96 -6.76
N SER A 37 7.91 3.00 -6.77
CA SER A 37 7.81 3.92 -7.92
C SER A 37 9.08 4.74 -8.15
N ASN A 38 9.80 5.08 -7.08
CA ASN A 38 11.04 5.83 -7.17
C ASN A 38 12.20 4.97 -7.71
N HIS A 39 12.25 3.69 -7.34
CA HIS A 39 13.31 2.77 -7.78
C HIS A 39 13.00 2.09 -9.13
N PHE A 40 11.77 2.14 -9.60
CA PHE A 40 11.38 1.50 -10.85
C PHE A 40 11.67 2.41 -12.05
N GLY A 41 12.51 1.94 -12.97
CA GLY A 41 12.98 2.72 -14.12
C GLY A 41 11.97 2.95 -15.26
N ARG A 42 10.67 2.73 -15.03
CA ARG A 42 9.61 2.91 -16.03
C ARG A 42 8.39 3.57 -15.40
N PHE A 43 7.49 4.10 -16.22
CA PHE A 43 6.24 4.64 -15.72
C PHE A 43 5.37 3.55 -15.08
N PHE A 44 4.78 3.90 -13.94
CA PHE A 44 3.78 3.08 -13.27
C PHE A 44 2.49 3.03 -14.11
N THR A 45 2.02 4.20 -14.55
CA THR A 45 0.85 4.33 -15.41
C THR A 45 1.17 4.04 -16.87
N GLY A 46 0.25 3.36 -17.55
CA GLY A 46 0.32 3.15 -18.99
C GLY A 46 -0.05 4.43 -19.72
N GLN A 47 0.84 4.92 -20.59
CA GLN A 47 0.59 6.14 -21.38
C GLN A 47 0.80 5.88 -22.86
N ILE A 48 -0.01 6.55 -23.67
CA ILE A 48 0.19 6.64 -25.12
C ILE A 48 0.90 7.96 -25.37
N THR A 49 2.12 7.88 -25.90
CA THR A 49 2.95 9.04 -26.23
C THR A 49 3.19 9.09 -27.73
N ALA A 50 3.66 10.22 -28.25
CA ALA A 50 4.05 10.33 -29.66
C ALA A 50 5.16 9.34 -30.06
N ALA A 51 5.99 8.92 -29.10
CA ALA A 51 7.06 7.93 -29.31
C ALA A 51 6.58 6.47 -29.21
N GLY A 52 5.29 6.23 -28.94
CA GLY A 52 4.70 4.90 -28.84
C GLY A 52 3.91 4.66 -27.55
N LYS A 53 3.36 3.45 -27.43
CA LYS A 53 2.56 3.00 -26.29
C LYS A 53 3.44 2.37 -25.21
N VAL A 54 3.41 2.93 -24.01
CA VAL A 54 4.07 2.36 -22.83
C VAL A 54 3.04 1.52 -22.06
N PRO A 55 3.24 0.20 -21.89
CA PRO A 55 2.33 -0.61 -21.10
C PRO A 55 2.43 -0.23 -19.60
N PRO A 56 1.33 -0.30 -18.85
CA PRO A 56 1.34 -0.07 -17.41
C PRO A 56 2.18 -1.14 -16.71
N ALA A 57 2.76 -0.78 -15.57
CA ALA A 57 3.46 -1.75 -14.74
C ALA A 57 2.47 -2.70 -14.05
N LYS A 58 2.94 -3.92 -13.80
CA LYS A 58 2.21 -4.97 -13.09
C LYS A 58 2.75 -5.07 -11.67
N VAL A 59 1.86 -4.96 -10.69
CA VAL A 59 2.22 -5.05 -9.27
C VAL A 59 1.52 -6.25 -8.66
N LEU A 60 2.30 -7.08 -7.98
CA LEU A 60 1.83 -8.20 -7.19
C LEU A 60 1.93 -7.83 -5.72
N VAL A 61 0.81 -7.93 -5.00
CA VAL A 61 0.77 -7.76 -3.54
C VAL A 61 0.47 -9.11 -2.91
N ILE A 62 1.34 -9.55 -1.99
CA ILE A 62 1.20 -10.81 -1.26
C ILE A 62 0.74 -10.49 0.17
N GLY A 63 -0.44 -10.98 0.53
CA GLY A 63 -1.05 -10.80 1.87
C GLY A 63 -2.11 -9.70 1.92
N GLY A 64 -3.32 -10.06 2.35
CA GLY A 64 -4.52 -9.18 2.40
C GLY A 64 -4.73 -8.40 3.71
N GLY A 65 -3.67 -8.10 4.47
CA GLY A 65 -3.75 -7.29 5.69
C GLY A 65 -3.91 -5.78 5.43
N VAL A 66 -3.94 -4.96 6.49
CA VAL A 66 -4.09 -3.49 6.38
C VAL A 66 -3.04 -2.86 5.46
N ALA A 67 -1.77 -3.28 5.58
CA ALA A 67 -0.70 -2.80 4.71
C ALA A 67 -0.86 -3.24 3.25
N GLY A 68 -1.29 -4.49 3.02
CA GLY A 68 -1.51 -5.03 1.68
C GLY A 68 -2.65 -4.32 0.96
N LEU A 69 -3.78 -4.12 1.64
CA LEU A 69 -4.93 -3.40 1.09
C LEU A 69 -4.58 -1.93 0.77
N ALA A 70 -3.80 -1.27 1.64
CA ALA A 70 -3.30 0.08 1.39
C ALA A 70 -2.38 0.14 0.16
N ALA A 71 -1.48 -0.84 0.02
CA ALA A 71 -0.59 -0.95 -1.14
C ALA A 71 -1.37 -1.20 -2.44
N VAL A 72 -2.37 -2.09 -2.43
CA VAL A 72 -3.25 -2.34 -3.58
C VAL A 72 -3.99 -1.05 -3.97
N GLY A 73 -4.55 -0.34 -3.00
CA GLY A 73 -5.23 0.94 -3.24
C GLY A 73 -4.29 1.96 -3.90
N GLN A 74 -3.07 2.10 -3.38
CA GLN A 74 -2.12 3.06 -3.90
C GLN A 74 -1.59 2.67 -5.30
N ALA A 75 -1.30 1.40 -5.55
CA ALA A 75 -0.88 0.91 -6.86
C ALA A 75 -1.97 1.13 -7.93
N ARG A 76 -3.24 0.89 -7.57
CA ARG A 76 -4.39 1.16 -8.46
C ARG A 76 -4.54 2.65 -8.76
N ASN A 77 -4.38 3.53 -7.76
CA ASN A 77 -4.42 4.98 -7.97
C ASN A 77 -3.29 5.48 -8.88
N MET A 78 -2.13 4.83 -8.87
CA MET A 78 -1.01 5.15 -9.76
C MET A 78 -1.19 4.62 -11.20
N GLY A 79 -2.32 4.01 -11.55
CA GLY A 79 -2.63 3.58 -12.92
C GLY A 79 -1.98 2.25 -13.34
N GLN A 80 -1.56 1.45 -12.37
CA GLN A 80 -0.98 0.13 -12.61
C GLN A 80 -2.04 -0.98 -12.61
N LEU A 81 -1.69 -2.09 -13.26
CA LEU A 81 -2.44 -3.33 -13.11
C LEU A 81 -1.97 -4.03 -11.83
N CYS A 82 -2.78 -4.00 -10.78
CA CYS A 82 -2.49 -4.68 -9.52
C CYS A 82 -3.27 -5.99 -9.44
N GLU A 83 -2.56 -7.11 -9.31
CA GLU A 83 -3.17 -8.42 -9.03
C GLU A 83 -2.90 -8.79 -7.56
N PRO A 84 -3.94 -8.82 -6.70
CA PRO A 84 -3.77 -9.32 -5.34
C PRO A 84 -3.76 -10.86 -5.36
N LEU A 85 -2.74 -11.45 -4.73
CA LEU A 85 -2.79 -12.87 -4.35
C LEU A 85 -3.35 -12.92 -2.93
N MET A 86 -4.65 -13.21 -2.85
CA MET A 86 -5.42 -13.28 -1.60
C MET A 86 -5.33 -14.67 -0.99
#